data_AF-A6J357-F1
#
_entry.id   AF-A6J357-F1
#
_cell.length_a   1.000
_cell.length_b   1.000
_cell.length_c   1.000
_cell.angle_alpha   90.00
_cell.angle_beta   90.00
_cell.angle_gamma   90.00
#
_symmetry.space_group_name_H-M   'P 1'
#
loop_
_entity.id
_entity.type
_entity.pdbx_description
1 polymer ?
#
loop_
_entity_poly.entity_id
_entity_poly.type
_entity_poly.pdbx_seq_one_letter_code
_entity_poly.pdbx_strand_id
1 'polypeptide(L)'
;MVGWGMAVLCWWVSCGAAAGQLEYSVLEETEPGVTVGNIVSDLKLSAAALSLRNFRFLSNHREPYFGVDLGSGSLVVQEPADRERLCGTKAACILTYELMFEDPLELHKMRVRLLDTNDNSP
;
A
#
# COMPACT_ATOMS: atom_id res chain seq x y z
N MET A 1 62.36 9.46 0.74
CA MET A 1 61.45 10.48 1.31
C MET A 1 60.36 10.75 0.26
N VAL A 2 59.25 10.00 0.31
CA VAL A 2 57.87 10.42 0.69
C VAL A 2 57.36 11.60 -0.16
N GLY A 3 56.20 11.60 -0.81
CA GLY A 3 54.97 10.82 -0.64
C GLY A 3 54.15 10.81 -1.93
N TRP A 4 53.46 9.69 -2.18
CA TRP A 4 52.05 9.46 -1.86
C TRP A 4 51.13 9.88 -3.01
N GLY A 5 50.83 8.89 -3.86
CA GLY A 5 49.79 8.97 -4.88
C GLY A 5 48.44 9.20 -4.22
N MET A 6 47.69 10.15 -4.77
CA MET A 6 46.34 10.46 -4.32
C MET A 6 45.39 9.36 -4.77
N ALA A 7 45.17 8.38 -3.91
CA ALA A 7 44.09 7.42 -4.08
C ALA A 7 42.76 8.16 -3.86
N VAL A 8 42.04 8.45 -4.95
CA VAL A 8 40.66 8.95 -4.89
C VAL A 8 39.77 7.80 -4.44
N LEU A 9 39.52 7.73 -3.14
CA LEU A 9 38.48 6.88 -2.56
C LEU A 9 37.12 7.45 -3.00
N CYS A 10 36.59 6.91 -4.11
CA CYS A 10 35.21 7.10 -4.49
C CYS A 10 34.34 6.48 -3.38
N TRP A 11 33.82 7.32 -2.49
CA TRP A 11 32.76 6.95 -1.56
C TRP A 11 31.58 6.43 -2.37
N TRP A 12 31.42 5.11 -2.39
CA TRP A 12 30.16 4.48 -2.77
C TRP A 12 29.13 4.83 -1.70
N VAL A 13 28.48 5.98 -1.86
CA VAL A 13 27.22 6.25 -1.20
C VAL A 13 26.19 5.37 -1.90
N SER A 14 25.98 4.17 -1.37
CA SER A 14 24.82 3.36 -1.73
C SER A 14 23.58 4.14 -1.28
N CYS A 15 22.94 4.81 -2.22
CA CYS A 15 21.62 5.40 -2.02
C CYS A 15 20.65 4.24 -1.82
N GLY A 16 20.42 3.86 -0.56
CA GLY A 16 19.38 2.91 -0.21
C GLY A 16 18.08 3.46 -0.74
N ALA A 17 17.49 2.79 -1.73
CA ALA A 17 16.14 3.10 -2.17
C ALA A 17 15.26 2.99 -0.93
N ALA A 18 14.72 4.12 -0.46
CA ALA A 18 13.69 4.11 0.56
C ALA A 18 12.59 3.21 0.01
N ALA A 19 12.41 2.04 0.61
CA ALA A 19 11.32 1.14 0.26
C ALA A 19 10.03 1.94 0.45
N GLY A 20 9.42 2.34 -0.67
CA GLY A 20 8.26 3.22 -0.67
C GLY A 20 7.14 2.55 0.10
N GLN A 21 6.64 3.23 1.13
CA GLN A 21 5.44 2.81 1.82
C GLN A 21 4.26 2.94 0.87
N LEU A 22 3.52 1.84 0.62
CA LEU A 22 2.33 1.87 -0.23
C LEU A 22 1.23 2.68 0.48
N GLU A 23 0.80 3.77 -0.15
CA GLU A 23 -0.25 4.63 0.38
C GLU A 23 -1.21 5.03 -0.74
N TYR A 24 -2.50 4.76 -0.53
CA TYR A 24 -3.59 5.11 -1.42
C TYR A 24 -4.59 6.02 -0.70
N SER A 25 -5.42 6.74 -1.46
CA SER A 25 -6.51 7.54 -0.94
C SER A 25 -7.80 7.25 -1.71
N VAL A 26 -8.91 7.18 -0.99
CA VAL A 26 -10.24 6.91 -1.55
C VAL A 26 -11.28 7.69 -0.76
N LEU A 27 -12.33 8.16 -1.43
CA LEU A 27 -13.46 8.77 -0.76
C LEU A 27 -14.16 7.71 0.10
N GLU A 28 -14.69 8.12 1.24
CA GLU A 28 -15.63 7.28 1.98
C GLU A 28 -16.88 7.00 1.16
N GLU A 29 -17.64 5.99 1.60
CA GLU A 29 -18.86 5.52 0.93
C GLU A 29 -18.71 5.21 -0.58
N THR A 30 -17.49 4.99 -1.05
CA THR A 30 -17.24 4.62 -2.44
C THR A 30 -17.91 3.28 -2.76
N GLU A 31 -18.53 3.20 -3.93
CA GLU A 31 -19.25 2.00 -4.39
C GLU A 31 -18.31 0.77 -4.51
N PRO A 32 -18.81 -0.44 -4.20
CA PRO A 32 -18.06 -1.67 -4.43
C PRO A 32 -17.65 -1.86 -5.90
N GLY A 33 -16.47 -2.45 -6.10
CA GLY A 33 -15.91 -2.70 -7.43
C GLY A 33 -15.09 -1.54 -8.01
N VAL A 34 -15.10 -0.37 -7.38
CA VAL A 34 -14.24 0.75 -7.78
C VAL A 34 -12.77 0.40 -7.55
N THR A 35 -11.94 0.66 -8.56
CA THR A 35 -10.49 0.47 -8.47
C THR A 35 -9.84 1.69 -7.81
N VAL A 36 -9.06 1.46 -6.76
CA VAL A 36 -8.36 2.49 -6.00
C VAL A 36 -6.95 2.74 -6.53
N GLY A 37 -6.23 1.69 -6.92
CA GLY A 37 -4.84 1.79 -7.38
C GLY A 37 -4.27 0.43 -7.81
N ASN A 38 -3.08 0.43 -8.41
CA ASN A 38 -2.44 -0.79 -8.91
C ASN A 38 -1.24 -1.20 -8.06
N ILE A 39 -1.43 -2.19 -7.18
CA ILE A 39 -0.44 -2.63 -6.20
C ILE A 39 0.78 -3.24 -6.86
N VAL A 40 0.57 -4.10 -7.87
CA VAL A 40 1.68 -4.81 -8.51
C VAL A 40 2.58 -3.85 -9.27
N SER A 41 2.03 -2.79 -9.87
CA SER A 41 2.81 -1.75 -10.55
C SER A 41 3.68 -0.98 -9.57
N ASP A 42 3.13 -0.59 -8.41
CA ASP A 42 3.86 0.15 -7.39
C ASP A 42 4.95 -0.70 -6.71
N LEU A 43 4.71 -2.01 -6.57
CA LEU A 43 5.70 -2.98 -6.11
C LEU A 43 6.67 -3.45 -7.22
N LYS A 44 6.47 -3.01 -8.46
CA LYS A 44 7.24 -3.45 -9.66
C LYS A 44 7.19 -4.96 -9.88
N LEU A 45 6.04 -5.56 -9.60
CA LEU A 45 5.70 -6.96 -9.81
C LEU A 45 4.72 -7.11 -10.99
N SER A 46 4.59 -8.32 -11.51
CA SER A 46 3.51 -8.66 -12.45
C SER A 46 2.28 -9.17 -11.70
N ALA A 47 1.08 -9.04 -12.28
CA ALA A 47 -0.14 -9.61 -11.69
C ALA A 47 -0.02 -11.13 -11.46
N ALA A 48 0.66 -11.85 -12.37
CA ALA A 48 0.93 -13.27 -12.22
C ALA A 48 1.76 -13.61 -10.96
N ALA A 49 2.58 -12.68 -10.47
CA ALA A 49 3.35 -12.88 -9.25
C ALA A 49 2.46 -13.05 -8.01
N LEU A 50 1.25 -12.48 -7.99
CA LEU A 50 0.32 -12.67 -6.88
C LEU A 50 -0.04 -14.16 -6.73
N SER A 51 -0.44 -14.80 -7.83
CA SER A 51 -0.82 -16.21 -7.84
C SER A 51 0.38 -17.14 -7.64
N LEU A 52 1.53 -16.84 -8.28
CA LEU A 52 2.72 -17.69 -8.22
C LEU A 52 3.39 -17.70 -6.86
N ARG A 53 3.30 -16.59 -6.11
CA ARG A 53 4.00 -16.41 -4.82
C ARG A 53 3.08 -16.56 -3.61
N ASN A 54 1.93 -17.21 -3.78
CA ASN A 54 0.90 -17.42 -2.76
C ASN A 54 0.53 -16.13 -2.00
N PHE A 55 0.15 -15.09 -2.74
CA PHE A 55 -0.20 -13.79 -2.18
C PHE A 55 -1.39 -13.88 -1.21
N ARG A 56 -1.27 -13.20 -0.07
CA ARG A 56 -2.35 -13.01 0.90
C ARG A 56 -2.53 -11.54 1.24
N PHE A 57 -3.78 -11.10 1.21
CA PHE A 57 -4.21 -9.79 1.66
C PHE A 57 -4.72 -9.88 3.10
N LEU A 58 -4.02 -9.25 4.04
CA LEU A 58 -4.30 -9.34 5.47
C LEU A 58 -4.90 -8.03 5.98
N SER A 59 -5.99 -8.15 6.73
CA SER A 59 -6.73 -7.04 7.34
C SER A 59 -6.99 -7.35 8.81
N ASN A 60 -6.83 -6.34 9.67
CA ASN A 60 -7.26 -6.41 11.07
C ASN A 60 -8.67 -5.82 11.28
N HIS A 61 -9.33 -5.40 10.21
CA HIS A 61 -10.69 -4.86 10.24
C HIS A 61 -11.69 -6.01 10.16
N ARG A 62 -12.82 -5.86 10.85
CA ARG A 62 -13.88 -6.90 10.90
C ARG A 62 -14.56 -7.04 9.54
N GLU A 63 -14.83 -5.92 8.89
CA GLU A 63 -15.41 -5.86 7.55
C GLU A 63 -14.31 -5.77 6.47
N PRO A 64 -14.49 -6.45 5.32
CA PRO A 64 -13.52 -6.43 4.24
C PRO A 64 -13.73 -5.19 3.34
N TYR A 65 -13.31 -4.01 3.77
CA TYR A 65 -13.51 -2.77 2.99
C TYR A 65 -12.78 -2.75 1.64
N PHE A 66 -11.57 -3.32 1.60
CA PHE A 66 -10.76 -3.42 0.40
C PHE A 66 -10.30 -4.85 0.16
N GLY A 67 -10.01 -5.15 -1.10
CA GLY A 67 -9.39 -6.39 -1.54
C GLY A 67 -8.51 -6.18 -2.74
N VAL A 68 -7.85 -7.25 -3.19
CA VAL A 68 -7.00 -7.19 -4.38
C VAL A 68 -7.58 -8.12 -5.45
N ASP A 69 -7.82 -7.56 -6.62
CA ASP A 69 -8.15 -8.36 -7.79
C ASP A 69 -6.88 -9.08 -8.29
N LEU A 70 -6.87 -10.41 -8.21
CA LEU A 70 -5.69 -11.21 -8.55
C LEU A 70 -5.38 -11.22 -10.05
N GLY A 71 -6.36 -10.90 -10.90
CA GLY A 71 -6.19 -10.85 -12.36
C GLY A 71 -5.42 -9.61 -12.83
N SER A 72 -5.77 -8.45 -12.30
CA SER A 72 -5.16 -7.15 -12.65
C SER A 72 -4.08 -6.70 -11.66
N GLY A 73 -4.10 -7.22 -10.44
CA GLY A 73 -3.26 -6.77 -9.32
C GLY A 73 -3.66 -5.42 -8.73
N SER A 74 -4.91 -5.03 -8.92
CA SER A 74 -5.44 -3.74 -8.46
C SER A 74 -6.11 -3.84 -7.09
N LEU A 75 -5.94 -2.81 -6.25
CA LEU A 75 -6.72 -2.60 -5.04
C LEU A 75 -8.14 -2.18 -5.43
N VAL A 76 -9.13 -2.90 -4.92
CA VAL A 76 -10.55 -2.66 -5.22
C VAL A 76 -11.35 -2.46 -3.94
N VAL A 77 -12.36 -1.61 -4.00
CA VAL A 77 -13.37 -1.46 -2.94
C VAL A 77 -14.25 -2.71 -2.94
N GLN A 78 -14.41 -3.31 -1.77
CA GLN A 78 -15.24 -4.51 -1.56
C GLN A 78 -16.52 -4.15 -0.81
N GLU A 79 -16.39 -3.33 0.23
CA GLU A 79 -17.51 -2.79 1.01
C GLU A 79 -17.31 -1.29 1.23
N PRO A 80 -18.38 -0.47 1.18
CA PRO A 80 -18.27 0.96 1.46
C PRO A 80 -17.74 1.20 2.88
N ALA A 81 -16.70 2.02 2.99
CA ALA A 81 -16.14 2.42 4.26
C ALA A 81 -16.76 3.73 4.72
N ASP A 82 -17.35 3.74 5.92
CA ASP A 82 -17.92 4.90 6.60
C ASP A 82 -16.86 5.44 7.58
N ARG A 83 -16.39 6.67 7.33
CA ARG A 83 -15.28 7.28 8.08
C ARG A 83 -15.72 7.62 9.50
N GLU A 84 -16.95 8.07 9.72
CA GLU A 84 -17.53 8.38 11.03
C GLU A 84 -17.55 7.13 11.90
N ARG A 85 -17.98 5.99 11.36
CA ARG A 85 -18.02 4.72 12.09
C ARG A 85 -16.63 4.18 12.38
N LEU A 86 -15.68 4.34 11.47
CA LEU A 86 -14.33 3.78 11.60
C LEU A 86 -13.38 4.63 12.44
N CYS A 87 -13.44 5.94 12.28
CA CYS A 87 -12.47 6.89 12.81
C CYS A 87 -13.09 7.98 13.68
N GLY A 88 -14.42 8.14 13.68
CA GLY A 88 -15.11 9.22 14.38
C GLY A 88 -14.68 10.58 13.85
N THR A 89 -14.43 11.53 14.76
CA THR A 89 -14.08 12.92 14.43
C THR A 89 -12.57 13.16 14.24
N LYS A 90 -11.79 12.10 14.01
CA LYS A 90 -10.34 12.24 13.80
C LYS A 90 -10.05 12.98 12.50
N ALA A 91 -9.09 13.91 12.56
CA ALA A 91 -8.66 14.71 11.40
C ALA A 91 -8.07 13.89 10.23
N ALA A 92 -7.64 12.65 10.48
CA ALA A 92 -7.22 11.73 9.45
C ALA A 92 -7.71 10.32 9.78
N CYS A 93 -8.30 9.65 8.79
CA CYS A 93 -8.71 8.26 8.89
C CYS A 93 -7.86 7.41 7.94
N ILE A 94 -7.11 6.47 8.50
CA ILE A 94 -6.16 5.64 7.74
C ILE A 94 -6.33 4.20 8.16
N LEU A 95 -6.73 3.36 7.21
CA LEU A 95 -6.80 1.92 7.36
C LEU A 95 -5.48 1.30 6.93
N THR A 96 -5.06 0.24 7.63
CA THR A 96 -3.75 -0.39 7.42
C THR A 96 -3.93 -1.86 7.11
N TYR A 97 -3.26 -2.30 6.06
CA TYR A 97 -3.30 -3.66 5.55
C TYR A 97 -1.87 -4.19 5.38
N GLU A 98 -1.76 -5.51 5.38
CA GLU A 98 -0.50 -6.19 5.12
C GLU A 98 -0.64 -7.07 3.88
N LEU A 99 0.34 -6.95 3.00
CA LEU A 99 0.46 -7.70 1.75
C LEU A 99 1.55 -8.73 1.96
N MET A 100 1.19 -10.01 1.98
CA MET A 100 2.14 -11.09 2.22
C MET A 100 2.33 -11.92 0.94
N PHE A 101 3.58 -12.12 0.54
CA PHE A 101 3.99 -13.09 -0.47
C PHE A 101 4.78 -14.17 0.26
N GLU A 102 4.56 -15.45 -0.02
CA GLU A 102 5.20 -16.54 0.75
C GLU A 102 6.47 -17.09 0.10
N ASP A 103 6.59 -16.97 -1.22
CA ASP A 103 7.72 -17.55 -1.98
C ASP A 103 8.41 -16.49 -2.87
N PRO A 104 9.58 -15.94 -2.45
CA PRO A 104 10.07 -15.92 -1.06
C PRO A 104 9.16 -15.07 -0.15
N LEU A 105 9.29 -15.27 1.17
CA LEU A 105 8.49 -14.56 2.17
C LEU A 105 8.80 -13.05 2.16
N GLU A 106 7.83 -12.25 1.74
CA GLU A 106 7.88 -10.78 1.72
C GLU A 106 6.61 -10.20 2.34
N LEU A 107 6.76 -9.17 3.17
CA LEU A 107 5.66 -8.47 3.81
C LEU A 107 5.74 -6.98 3.48
N HIS A 108 4.68 -6.43 2.88
CA HIS A 108 4.56 -5.00 2.61
C HIS A 108 3.40 -4.43 3.42
N LYS A 109 3.64 -3.26 4.00
CA LYS A 109 2.60 -2.50 4.70
C LYS A 109 1.94 -1.53 3.74
N MET A 110 0.62 -1.60 3.63
CA MET A 110 -0.19 -0.72 2.79
C MET A 110 -1.11 0.13 3.67
N ARG A 111 -1.23 1.41 3.33
CA ARG A 111 -2.12 2.36 3.99
C ARG A 111 -3.17 2.84 3.00
N VAL A 112 -4.42 2.91 3.44
CA VAL A 112 -5.51 3.50 2.68
C VAL A 112 -6.09 4.64 3.50
N ARG A 113 -5.94 5.86 2.99
CA ARG A 113 -6.50 7.07 3.58
C ARG A 113 -7.94 7.23 3.12
N LEU A 114 -8.87 7.20 4.06
CA LEU A 114 -10.26 7.56 3.79
C LEU A 114 -10.37 9.09 3.78
N LEU A 115 -10.90 9.61 2.69
CA LEU A 115 -11.18 11.03 2.48
C LEU A 115 -12.65 11.27 2.82
N ASP A 116 -12.85 12.30 3.63
CA ASP A 116 -14.16 12.77 4.09
C ASP A 116 -15.00 13.28 2.92
N THR A 117 -16.25 12.85 2.86
CA THR A 117 -17.29 13.41 2.01
C THR A 117 -18.22 14.23 2.89
N ASN A 118 -18.66 15.40 2.44
CA ASN A 118 -19.61 16.23 3.19
C ASN A 118 -21.05 15.70 3.04
N ASP A 119 -21.30 14.51 3.58
CA ASP A 119 -22.58 13.79 3.61
C ASP A 119 -23.39 14.07 4.89
N ASN A 120 -22.77 14.70 5.87
CA ASN A 120 -23.38 15.07 7.14
C ASN A 120 -23.99 16.49 7.06
N SER A 121 -25.25 16.62 7.49
CA SER A 121 -25.91 17.94 7.62
C SER A 121 -25.50 18.62 8.94
N PRO A 122 -25.36 19.96 8.95
CA PRO A 122 -25.03 20.74 10.15
C PRO A 122 -26.12 20.69 11.24
#